data_AF-A0A2N1FCB5-F1
#
_entry.id   AF-A0A2N1FCB5-F1
#
_cell.length_a   1.000
_cell.length_b   1.000
_cell.length_c   1.000
_cell.angle_alpha   90.00
_cell.angle_beta   90.00
_cell.angle_gamma   90.00
#
_symmetry.space_group_name_H-M   'P 1'
#
loop_
_entity.id
_entity.type
_entity.pdbx_description
1 polymer ?
#
loop_
_entity_poly.entity_id
_entity_poly.type
_entity_poly.pdbx_seq_one_letter_code
_entity_poly.pdbx_strand_id
1 'polypeptide(L)'
;MLSCKNEQTYYHGIIFNEKQIPLSRVIITDGVQSTFSNNNGYFKLYRNPNFLSELTFSKEGFETRIMKTVGTQHGESIRYKFLNMKADTLHLKKITLPN
;
A
#
# COMPACT_ATOMS: atom_id res chain seq x y z
N MET A 1 -5.73 -34.28 2.04
CA MET A 1 -5.68 -33.17 3.03
C MET A 1 -5.68 -31.87 2.26
N LEU A 2 -6.80 -31.14 2.28
CA LEU A 2 -6.93 -29.85 1.60
C LEU A 2 -6.32 -28.76 2.51
N SER A 3 -5.03 -28.50 2.36
CA SER A 3 -4.40 -27.38 3.05
C SER A 3 -4.70 -26.10 2.25
N CYS A 4 -5.85 -25.48 2.52
CA CYS A 4 -6.07 -24.09 2.13
C CYS A 4 -5.15 -23.21 2.98
N LYS A 5 -3.88 -23.11 2.58
CA LYS A 5 -3.09 -21.92 2.91
C LYS A 5 -3.88 -20.77 2.30
N ASN A 6 -4.56 -19.97 3.12
CA ASN A 6 -5.12 -18.70 2.69
C ASN A 6 -3.94 -17.83 2.25
N GLU A 7 -3.51 -17.98 1.00
CA GLU A 7 -2.58 -17.06 0.38
C GLU A 7 -3.25 -15.69 0.47
N GLN A 8 -2.63 -14.74 1.18
CA GLN A 8 -3.14 -13.38 1.25
C GLN A 8 -3.17 -12.82 -0.16
N THR A 9 -4.36 -12.82 -0.76
CA THR A 9 -4.58 -12.50 -2.17
C THR A 9 -4.67 -11.01 -2.42
N TYR A 10 -4.44 -10.16 -1.42
CA TYR A 10 -4.57 -8.72 -1.56
C TYR A 10 -3.62 -7.93 -0.67
N TYR A 11 -3.19 -6.78 -1.18
CA TYR A 11 -2.63 -5.69 -0.39
C TYR A 11 -3.76 -4.87 0.22
N HIS A 12 -3.59 -4.43 1.45
CA HIS A 12 -4.53 -3.53 2.10
C HIS A 12 -3.84 -2.62 3.12
N GLY A 13 -4.44 -1.47 3.35
CA GLY A 13 -3.89 -0.47 4.26
C GLY A 13 -4.77 0.77 4.34
N ILE A 14 -4.37 1.70 5.20
CA ILE A 14 -5.04 3.00 5.36
C ILE A 14 -4.04 4.11 5.02
N ILE A 15 -4.49 5.07 4.22
CA ILE A 15 -3.69 6.18 3.75
C ILE A 15 -4.17 7.47 4.41
N PHE A 16 -3.25 8.18 5.06
CA PHE A 16 -3.46 9.48 5.66
C PHE A 16 -2.58 10.53 5.00
N ASN A 17 -2.87 11.80 5.25
CA ASN A 17 -1.90 12.86 5.06
C ASN A 17 -1.05 13.08 6.33
N GLU A 18 -0.15 14.06 6.28
CA GLU A 18 0.70 14.48 7.40
C GLU A 18 -0.10 14.98 8.62
N LYS A 19 -1.35 15.43 8.41
CA LYS A 19 -2.27 15.86 9.47
C LYS A 19 -3.16 14.74 10.01
N GLN A 20 -2.83 13.47 9.71
CA GLN A 20 -3.62 12.28 10.08
C GLN A 20 -5.07 12.29 9.55
N ILE A 21 -5.33 13.02 8.47
CA ILE A 21 -6.64 13.01 7.80
C ILE A 21 -6.63 11.88 6.76
N PRO A 22 -7.60 10.96 6.78
CA PRO A 22 -7.68 9.88 5.80
C PRO A 22 -7.87 10.44 4.39
N LEU A 23 -7.15 9.86 3.41
CA LEU A 23 -7.16 10.31 2.04
C LEU A 23 -7.98 9.37 1.15
N SER A 24 -9.10 9.86 0.66
CA SER A 24 -9.92 9.17 -0.33
C SER A 24 -9.39 9.35 -1.75
N ARG A 25 -9.74 8.43 -2.65
CA ARG A 25 -9.37 8.48 -4.08
C ARG A 25 -7.87 8.65 -4.31
N VAL A 26 -7.03 8.06 -3.46
CA VAL A 26 -5.62 7.81 -3.78
C VAL A 26 -5.60 6.65 -4.76
N ILE A 27 -4.80 6.74 -5.82
CA ILE A 27 -4.56 5.64 -6.76
C ILE A 27 -3.46 4.77 -6.18
N ILE A 28 -3.70 3.46 -6.09
CA ILE A 28 -2.72 2.47 -5.66
C ILE A 28 -2.55 1.48 -6.79
N THR A 29 -1.33 1.29 -7.27
CA THR A 29 -1.02 0.36 -8.37
C THR A 29 0.20 -0.49 -8.04
N ASP A 30 0.18 -1.74 -8.47
CA ASP A 30 1.34 -2.65 -8.43
C ASP A 30 2.09 -2.72 -9.78
N GLY A 31 1.69 -1.85 -10.73
CA GLY A 31 2.18 -1.84 -12.11
C GLY A 31 1.35 -2.68 -13.08
N VAL A 32 0.49 -3.58 -12.58
CA VAL A 32 -0.41 -4.42 -13.39
C VAL A 32 -1.87 -4.11 -13.10
N GLN A 33 -2.22 -4.03 -11.83
CA GLN A 33 -3.56 -3.74 -11.34
C GLN A 33 -3.56 -2.45 -10.52
N SER A 34 -4.70 -1.78 -10.49
CA SER A 34 -4.89 -0.58 -9.69
C SER A 34 -6.22 -0.58 -8.92
N THR A 35 -6.25 0.18 -7.84
CA THR A 35 -7.44 0.42 -7.02
C THR A 35 -7.43 1.85 -6.49
N PHE A 36 -8.53 2.25 -5.86
CA PHE A 36 -8.66 3.52 -5.18
C PHE A 36 -8.89 3.33 -3.68
N SER A 37 -8.36 4.23 -2.87
CA SER A 37 -8.77 4.34 -1.47
C SER A 37 -10.20 4.88 -1.34
N ASN A 38 -10.94 4.37 -0.36
CA ASN A 38 -12.29 4.82 -0.05
C ASN A 38 -12.29 6.10 0.81
N ASN A 39 -13.48 6.57 1.23
CA ASN A 39 -13.63 7.79 2.03
C ASN A 39 -12.90 7.78 3.38
N ASN A 40 -12.61 6.59 3.91
CA ASN A 40 -11.88 6.41 5.18
C ASN A 40 -10.38 6.20 4.95
N GLY A 41 -9.90 6.38 3.72
CA GLY A 41 -8.49 6.18 3.33
C GLY A 41 -8.09 4.72 3.18
N TYR A 42 -9.00 3.77 3.38
CA TYR A 42 -8.72 2.34 3.25
C TYR A 42 -8.68 1.92 1.79
N PHE A 43 -7.71 1.08 1.43
CA PHE A 43 -7.61 0.46 0.11
C PHE A 43 -7.50 -1.06 0.21
N LYS A 44 -7.94 -1.73 -0.85
CA LYS A 44 -7.74 -3.17 -1.07
C LYS A 44 -7.40 -3.39 -2.54
N LEU A 45 -6.24 -3.98 -2.82
CA LEU A 45 -5.75 -4.29 -4.16
C LEU A 45 -5.48 -5.78 -4.25
N TYR A 46 -6.14 -6.49 -5.17
CA TYR A 46 -5.84 -7.89 -5.42
C TYR A 46 -4.42 -8.03 -5.96
N ARG A 47 -3.63 -8.92 -5.36
CA ARG A 47 -2.26 -9.18 -5.77
C ARG A 47 -2.21 -10.40 -6.67
N ASN A 48 -1.25 -10.42 -7.58
CA ASN A 48 -0.82 -11.67 -8.19
C ASN A 48 0.09 -12.42 -7.19
N PRO A 49 -0.25 -13.64 -6.72
CA PRO A 49 0.54 -14.35 -5.73
C PRO A 49 1.95 -14.72 -6.21
N ASN A 50 2.17 -14.72 -7.53
CA ASN A 50 3.46 -15.08 -8.14
C ASN A 50 4.48 -13.94 -8.15
N PHE A 51 4.09 -12.72 -7.76
CA PHE A 51 4.96 -11.54 -7.84
C PHE A 51 4.94 -10.73 -6.55
N LEU A 52 6.14 -10.47 -6.00
CA LEU A 52 6.35 -9.46 -4.97
C LEU A 52 6.56 -8.12 -5.67
N SER A 53 5.58 -7.23 -5.57
CA SER A 53 5.55 -5.99 -6.34
C SER A 53 5.91 -4.77 -5.50
N GLU A 54 6.30 -3.70 -6.15
CA GLU A 54 6.28 -2.37 -5.55
C GLU A 54 4.88 -1.79 -5.66
N LEU A 55 4.42 -1.08 -4.63
CA LEU A 55 3.18 -0.33 -4.68
C LEU A 55 3.48 1.15 -4.91
N THR A 56 2.88 1.71 -5.94
CA THR A 56 2.91 3.15 -6.21
C THR A 56 1.60 3.78 -5.74
N PHE A 57 1.70 4.84 -4.96
CA PHE A 57 0.60 5.61 -4.41
C PHE A 57 0.66 7.02 -5.01
N SER A 58 -0.40 7.44 -5.69
CA SER A 58 -0.47 8.76 -6.31
C SER A 58 -1.82 9.43 -6.07
N LYS A 59 -1.78 10.75 -5.86
CA LYS A 59 -2.96 11.59 -5.71
C LYS A 59 -2.59 13.02 -6.10
N GLU A 60 -3.46 13.68 -6.85
CA GLU A 60 -3.27 15.08 -7.21
C GLU A 60 -3.06 15.95 -5.95
N GLY A 61 -2.04 16.82 -5.99
CA GLY A 61 -1.64 17.66 -4.86
C GLY A 61 -0.78 16.95 -3.79
N PHE A 62 -0.39 15.70 -4.01
CA PHE A 62 0.48 14.92 -3.12
C PHE A 62 1.68 14.35 -3.86
N GLU A 63 2.79 14.21 -3.15
CA GLU A 63 3.99 13.56 -3.67
C GLU A 63 3.69 12.07 -3.95
N THR A 64 4.06 11.60 -5.14
CA THR A 64 3.98 10.17 -5.47
C THR A 64 4.92 9.38 -4.57
N ARG A 65 4.42 8.29 -3.99
CA ARG A 65 5.18 7.43 -3.08
C ARG A 65 5.28 6.02 -3.66
N ILE A 66 6.48 5.45 -3.68
CA ILE A 66 6.73 4.07 -4.08
C ILE A 66 7.20 3.27 -2.85
N MET A 67 6.59 2.11 -2.60
CA MET A 67 6.93 1.25 -1.47
C MET A 67 7.16 -0.19 -1.93
N LYS A 68 8.32 -0.76 -1.59
CA LYS A 68 8.56 -2.20 -1.70
C LYS A 68 7.70 -2.96 -0.69
N THR A 69 7.00 -3.98 -1.15
CA THR A 69 6.13 -4.83 -0.31
C THR A 69 6.89 -5.88 0.48
N VAL A 70 8.15 -6.16 0.10
CA VAL A 70 9.07 -7.04 0.80
C VAL A 70 10.35 -6.29 1.16
N GLY A 71 10.83 -6.47 2.38
CA GLY A 71 12.13 -5.97 2.82
C GLY A 71 12.90 -7.05 3.58
N THR A 72 14.16 -7.23 3.23
CA THR A 72 15.12 -8.02 4.01
C THR A 72 16.01 -7.06 4.81
N GLN A 73 16.14 -7.28 6.11
CA GLN A 73 17.21 -6.68 6.90
C GLN A 73 18.20 -7.80 7.27
N HIS A 74 19.49 -7.48 7.21
CA HIS A 74 20.65 -8.33 7.49
C HIS A 74 20.36 -9.50 8.45
N GLY A 75 20.04 -10.67 7.91
CA GLY A 75 19.95 -11.94 8.64
C GLY A 75 18.67 -12.23 9.45
N GLU A 76 17.84 -11.25 9.79
CA GLU A 76 16.72 -11.47 10.73
C GLU A 76 15.39 -10.91 10.20
N SER A 77 14.49 -11.83 9.83
CA SER A 77 13.07 -11.63 9.49
C SER A 77 12.73 -10.86 8.20
N ILE A 78 12.11 -11.56 7.25
CA ILE A 78 11.46 -10.94 6.08
C ILE A 78 10.24 -10.15 6.58
N ARG A 79 10.21 -8.84 6.33
CA ARG A 79 9.05 -8.00 6.65
C ARG A 79 8.23 -7.76 5.39
N TYR A 80 6.96 -8.14 5.44
CA TYR A 80 5.98 -7.83 4.40
C TYR A 80 5.19 -6.59 4.78
N LYS A 81 5.04 -5.64 3.85
CA LYS A 81 4.21 -4.44 4.02
C LYS A 81 2.91 -4.58 3.23
N PHE A 82 1.82 -4.11 3.81
CA PHE A 82 0.45 -4.14 3.30
C PHE A 82 -0.12 -5.55 3.08
N LEU A 83 0.62 -6.59 3.48
CA LEU A 83 0.25 -7.99 3.37
C LEU A 83 -0.06 -8.61 4.74
N ASN A 84 0.21 -7.93 5.84
CA ASN A 84 -0.04 -8.49 7.17
C ASN A 84 -1.54 -8.61 7.45
N MET A 85 -1.92 -9.44 8.43
CA MET A 85 -3.32 -9.54 8.88
C MET A 85 -3.86 -8.22 9.46
N LYS A 86 -2.98 -7.27 9.77
CA LYS A 86 -3.32 -5.90 10.20
C LYS A 86 -3.06 -4.93 9.05
N ALA A 87 -3.99 -4.00 8.83
CA ALA A 87 -3.81 -2.93 7.85
C ALA A 87 -2.60 -2.07 8.21
N ASP A 88 -1.68 -1.91 7.27
CA ASP A 88 -0.54 -1.01 7.41
C ASP A 88 -0.96 0.44 7.10
N THR A 89 -0.29 1.39 7.74
CA THR A 89 -0.58 2.82 7.59
C THR A 89 0.45 3.50 6.71
N LEU A 90 0.00 4.31 5.75
CA LEU A 90 0.85 5.15 4.91
C LEU A 90 0.51 6.63 5.06
N HIS A 91 1.51 7.48 5.13
CA HIS A 91 1.34 8.94 5.10
C HIS A 91 1.83 9.51 3.77
N LEU A 92 0.96 10.22 3.05
CA LEU A 92 1.32 10.99 1.87
C LEU A 92 1.56 12.46 2.24
N LYS A 93 2.63 13.01 1.67
CA LYS A 93 3.02 14.41 1.84
C LYS A 93 2.40 15.27 0.75
N LYS A 94 1.90 16.45 1.12
CA LYS A 94 1.39 17.40 0.12
C LYS A 94 2.54 18.01 -0.67
N ILE A 95 2.33 18.24 -1.96
CA ILE A 95 3.27 19.03 -2.77
C ILE A 95 3.16 20.48 -2.28
N THR A 96 4.20 20.98 -1.62
CA THR A 96 4.36 22.40 -1.35
C THR A 96 5.11 23.01 -2.52
N LEU A 97 4.44 23.84 -3.32
CA LEU A 97 5.14 24.74 -4.24
C LEU A 97 5.96 25.72 -3.40
N PRO A 98 7.25 25.95 -3.69
CA PRO A 98 7.98 27.04 -3.07
C PRO A 98 7.33 28.37 -3.50
N ASN A 99 7.03 29.21 -2.51
CA ASN A 99 6.60 30.60 -2.73
C ASN A 99 7.70 31.42 -3.39
#